data_AF-A0A2N1A3V4-F1
#
_entry.id   AF-A0A2N1A3V4-F1
#
_cell.length_a   1.000
_cell.length_b   1.000
_cell.length_c   1.000
_cell.angle_alpha   90.00
_cell.angle_beta   90.00
_cell.angle_gamma   90.00
#
_symmetry.space_group_name_H-M   'P 1'
#
loop_
_entity.id
_entity.type
_entity.pdbx_description
1 polymer ?
#
loop_
_entity_poly.entity_id
_entity_poly.type
_entity_poly.pdbx_seq_one_letter_code
_entity_poly.pdbx_strand_id
1 'polypeptide(L)'
;MLYEIVHQAQGVTLPSFKEKLRYWGERISALILIPMAIVFYLILNKWVSGDWFRFLDYQQENWGNSFSYFATNIANIVERVYSWEIRLAIGTWLPTAVIFFVALAIILYSINRLPISYTAYSFAYLLISYSPSWLLSAPRYMLALFPLFMGLALLSQRYKRFEKVLDISLVLLLALYSIFFFQSIVF
;
A
#
# COMPACT_ATOMS: atom_id res chain seq x y z
N MET A 1 -2.04 -6.28 -29.93
CA MET A 1 -0.75 -5.62 -29.61
C MET A 1 0.04 -6.34 -28.52
N LEU A 2 -0.16 -6.16 -27.20
CA LEU A 2 0.72 -6.80 -26.17
C LEU A 2 0.68 -8.34 -26.20
N TYR A 3 -0.50 -8.94 -26.35
CA TYR A 3 -0.68 -10.39 -26.48
C TYR A 3 -0.01 -10.96 -27.74
N GLU A 4 -0.11 -10.24 -28.85
CA GLU A 4 0.51 -10.64 -30.13
C GLU A 4 2.03 -10.48 -30.08
N ILE A 5 2.55 -9.45 -29.41
CA ILE A 5 3.99 -9.26 -29.19
C ILE A 5 4.58 -10.41 -28.37
N VAL A 6 3.89 -10.84 -27.31
CA VAL A 6 4.33 -11.98 -26.47
C VAL A 6 4.37 -13.28 -27.26
N HIS A 7 3.35 -13.57 -28.08
CA HIS A 7 3.32 -14.82 -28.86
C HIS A 7 4.19 -14.78 -30.13
N GLN A 8 4.39 -13.62 -30.76
CA GLN A 8 5.41 -13.46 -31.81
C GLN A 8 6.83 -13.65 -31.27
N ALA A 9 7.14 -13.12 -30.08
CA ALA A 9 8.44 -13.29 -29.44
C ALA A 9 8.75 -14.75 -29.07
N GLN A 10 7.73 -15.60 -28.97
CA GLN A 10 7.86 -17.03 -28.68
C GLN A 10 7.88 -17.91 -29.94
N GLY A 11 7.84 -17.33 -31.14
CA GLY A 11 7.82 -18.08 -32.41
C GLY A 11 6.55 -18.90 -32.63
N VAL A 12 5.46 -18.58 -31.93
CA VAL A 12 4.20 -19.34 -31.96
C VAL A 12 3.28 -18.79 -33.05
N THR A 13 2.66 -19.67 -33.84
CA THR A 13 1.63 -19.32 -34.82
C THR A 13 0.53 -18.47 -34.19
N LEU A 14 -0.06 -17.54 -34.98
CA LEU A 14 -1.09 -16.63 -34.49
C LEU A 14 -2.22 -17.41 -33.78
N PRO A 15 -2.53 -17.07 -32.53
CA PRO A 15 -3.47 -17.83 -31.69
C PRO A 15 -4.89 -17.76 -32.26
N SER A 16 -5.63 -18.85 -32.12
CA SER A 16 -7.03 -18.96 -32.52
C SER A 16 -7.92 -17.99 -31.73
N PHE A 17 -9.10 -17.67 -32.27
CA PHE A 17 -10.07 -16.81 -31.59
C PHE A 17 -10.44 -17.32 -30.19
N LYS A 18 -10.56 -18.65 -30.01
CA LYS A 18 -10.85 -19.27 -28.71
C LYS A 18 -9.72 -19.05 -27.69
N GLU A 19 -8.46 -19.09 -28.12
CA GLU A 19 -7.31 -18.85 -27.24
C GLU A 19 -7.21 -17.38 -26.85
N LYS A 20 -7.47 -16.46 -27.78
CA LYS A 20 -7.63 -15.02 -27.48
C LYS A 20 -8.74 -14.81 -26.44
N LEU A 21 -9.89 -15.45 -26.62
CA LEU A 21 -11.03 -15.33 -25.71
C LEU A 21 -10.70 -15.86 -24.30
N ARG A 22 -10.05 -17.03 -24.20
CA ARG A 22 -9.61 -17.58 -22.90
C ARG A 22 -8.58 -16.68 -22.22
N TYR A 23 -7.58 -16.22 -22.97
CA TYR A 23 -6.52 -15.35 -22.46
C TYR A 23 -7.05 -14.03 -21.89
N TRP A 24 -7.97 -13.39 -22.60
CA TRP A 24 -8.60 -12.14 -22.12
C TRP A 24 -9.66 -12.41 -21.05
N GLY A 25 -10.42 -13.50 -21.17
CA GLY A 25 -11.43 -13.89 -20.19
C GLY A 25 -10.86 -14.05 -18.79
N GLU A 26 -9.73 -14.73 -18.64
CA GLU A 26 -9.03 -14.91 -17.36
C GLU A 26 -8.50 -13.59 -16.75
N ARG A 27 -8.05 -12.67 -17.59
CA ARG A 27 -7.54 -11.36 -17.14
C ARG A 27 -8.66 -10.42 -16.75
N ILE A 28 -9.70 -10.35 -17.58
CA ILE A 28 -10.86 -9.52 -17.34
C ILE A 28 -11.59 -10.00 -16.09
N SER A 29 -11.74 -11.32 -15.90
CA SER A 29 -12.34 -11.85 -14.68
C SER A 29 -11.53 -11.43 -13.46
N ALA A 30 -10.20 -11.58 -13.47
CA ALA A 30 -9.33 -11.14 -12.39
C ALA A 30 -9.44 -9.62 -12.12
N LEU A 31 -9.52 -8.79 -13.17
CA LEU A 31 -9.64 -7.33 -13.04
C LEU A 31 -10.99 -6.89 -12.50
N ILE A 32 -12.09 -7.57 -12.84
CA ILE A 32 -13.43 -7.21 -12.40
C ILE A 32 -13.70 -7.63 -10.94
N LEU A 33 -12.98 -8.63 -10.41
CA LEU A 33 -13.16 -9.06 -9.01
C LEU A 33 -13.01 -7.91 -8.00
N ILE A 34 -12.05 -7.00 -8.22
CA ILE A 34 -11.78 -5.87 -7.32
C ILE A 34 -12.96 -4.88 -7.26
N PRO A 35 -13.42 -4.28 -8.38
CA PRO A 35 -14.58 -3.40 -8.34
C PRO A 35 -15.86 -4.14 -7.95
N MET A 36 -15.99 -5.43 -8.30
CA MET A 36 -17.13 -6.25 -7.89
C MET A 36 -17.21 -6.39 -6.37
N ALA A 37 -16.09 -6.61 -5.69
CA ALA A 37 -16.06 -6.67 -4.22
C ALA A 37 -16.51 -5.34 -3.59
N ILE A 38 -16.10 -4.20 -4.15
CA ILE A 38 -16.54 -2.87 -3.70
C ILE A 38 -18.05 -2.71 -3.90
N VAL A 39 -18.56 -3.04 -5.10
CA VAL A 39 -20.00 -2.95 -5.39
C VAL A 39 -20.80 -3.83 -4.44
N PHE A 40 -20.36 -5.07 -4.20
CA PHE A 40 -21.02 -5.98 -3.27
C PHE A 40 -21.03 -5.43 -1.84
N TYR A 41 -19.91 -4.87 -1.37
CA TYR A 41 -19.84 -4.21 -0.07
C TYR A 41 -20.79 -3.02 0.05
N LEU A 42 -20.91 -2.21 -1.00
CA LEU A 42 -21.85 -1.08 -1.03
C LEU A 42 -23.31 -1.56 -1.03
N ILE A 43 -23.64 -2.62 -1.78
CA ILE A 43 -24.98 -3.24 -1.76
C ILE A 43 -25.32 -3.73 -0.35
N LEU A 44 -24.39 -4.41 0.33
CA LEU A 44 -24.59 -4.85 1.71
C LEU A 44 -24.82 -3.67 2.66
N ASN A 45 -24.05 -2.58 2.54
CA ASN A 45 -24.28 -1.36 3.32
C ASN A 45 -25.71 -0.85 3.09
N LYS A 46 -26.13 -0.74 1.83
CA LYS A 46 -27.48 -0.26 1.47
C LYS A 46 -28.58 -1.17 2.01
N TRP A 47 -28.39 -2.49 1.95
CA TRP A 47 -29.37 -3.47 2.41
C TRP A 47 -29.53 -3.48 3.93
N VAL A 48 -28.43 -3.39 4.68
CA VAL A 48 -28.44 -3.45 6.16
C VAL A 48 -28.83 -2.11 6.78
N SER A 49 -28.33 -1.00 6.24
CA SER A 49 -28.45 0.32 6.88
C SER A 49 -29.36 1.31 6.16
N GLY A 50 -29.81 0.99 4.94
CA GLY A 50 -30.55 1.92 4.10
C GLY A 50 -29.69 2.98 3.39
N ASP A 51 -28.36 2.99 3.60
CA ASP A 51 -27.42 3.93 2.97
C ASP A 51 -26.20 3.18 2.38
N TRP A 52 -25.77 3.58 1.19
CA TRP A 52 -24.60 3.02 0.50
C TRP A 52 -23.29 3.33 1.24
N PHE A 53 -23.19 4.49 1.88
CA PHE A 53 -21.96 5.02 2.47
C PHE A 53 -21.99 5.10 3.99
N ARG A 54 -22.93 4.39 4.65
CA ARG A 54 -23.10 4.42 6.11
C ARG A 54 -21.81 4.13 6.88
N PHE A 55 -20.92 3.29 6.34
CA PHE A 55 -19.64 3.00 6.96
C PHE A 55 -18.77 4.25 7.19
N LEU A 56 -18.93 5.33 6.41
CA LEU A 56 -18.23 6.59 6.62
C LEU A 56 -18.70 7.29 7.90
N ASP A 57 -20.02 7.34 8.13
CA ASP A 57 -20.59 7.87 9.37
C ASP A 57 -20.09 7.06 10.56
N TYR A 58 -20.13 5.72 10.47
CA TYR A 58 -19.65 4.86 11.55
C TYR A 58 -18.17 5.03 11.85
N GLN A 59 -17.33 5.28 10.83
CA GLN A 59 -15.90 5.61 11.04
C GLN A 59 -15.74 6.92 11.80
N GLN A 60 -16.54 7.93 11.48
CA GLN A 60 -16.48 9.23 12.12
C GLN A 60 -17.06 9.22 13.54
N GLU A 61 -18.24 8.64 13.72
CA GLU A 61 -18.96 8.61 15.00
C GLU A 61 -18.21 7.79 16.06
N ASN A 62 -17.66 6.63 15.69
CA ASN A 62 -17.04 5.72 16.66
C ASN A 62 -15.53 5.92 16.82
N TRP A 63 -14.82 6.36 15.77
CA TRP A 63 -13.36 6.49 15.77
C TRP A 63 -12.85 7.89 15.44
N GLY A 64 -13.73 8.87 15.19
CA GLY A 64 -13.32 10.20 14.75
C GLY A 64 -12.55 10.19 13.41
N ASN A 65 -12.69 9.11 12.63
CA ASN A 65 -11.94 8.90 11.40
C ASN A 65 -12.75 9.38 10.19
N SER A 66 -12.14 10.24 9.39
CA SER A 66 -12.75 10.85 8.20
C SER A 66 -11.71 10.99 7.10
N PHE A 67 -12.16 11.23 5.88
CA PHE A 67 -11.28 11.54 4.76
C PHE A 67 -10.93 13.04 4.77
N SER A 68 -9.65 13.37 4.85
CA SER A 68 -9.14 14.74 4.93
C SER A 68 -7.90 14.93 4.05
N TYR A 69 -7.41 16.17 3.99
CA TYR A 69 -6.23 16.50 3.22
C TYR A 69 -4.97 15.86 3.83
N PHE A 70 -4.25 15.09 3.03
CA PHE A 70 -3.11 14.28 3.50
C PHE A 70 -2.05 15.13 4.21
N ALA A 71 -1.76 16.34 3.73
CA ALA A 71 -0.68 17.17 4.31
C ALA A 71 -1.03 17.61 5.74
N THR A 72 -2.31 17.93 5.99
CA THR A 72 -2.81 18.23 7.34
C THR A 72 -2.65 17.01 8.24
N ASN A 73 -2.97 15.81 7.74
CA ASN A 73 -2.81 14.58 8.52
C ASN A 73 -1.34 14.28 8.83
N ILE A 74 -0.43 14.46 7.87
CA ILE A 74 1.01 14.29 8.10
C ILE A 74 1.52 15.28 9.15
N ALA A 75 1.11 16.55 9.09
CA ALA A 75 1.46 17.53 10.10
C ALA A 75 0.97 17.10 11.49
N ASN A 76 -0.28 16.65 11.60
CA ASN A 76 -0.85 16.14 12.84
C ASN A 76 -0.12 14.89 13.34
N ILE A 77 0.24 13.95 12.46
CA ILE A 77 1.00 12.74 12.83
C ILE A 77 2.36 13.15 13.42
N VAL A 78 3.07 14.09 12.77
CA VAL A 78 4.36 14.59 13.26
C VAL A 78 4.19 15.28 14.61
N GLU A 79 3.15 16.10 14.79
CA GLU A 79 2.85 16.71 16.09
C GLU A 79 2.63 15.66 17.19
N ARG A 80 1.87 14.60 16.89
CA ARG A 80 1.61 13.48 17.81
C ARG A 80 2.87 12.72 18.23
N VAL A 81 3.94 12.74 17.44
CA VAL A 81 5.23 12.17 17.86
C VAL A 81 5.78 12.88 19.11
N TYR A 82 5.50 14.18 19.27
CA TYR A 82 6.03 14.99 20.37
C TYR A 82 5.02 15.21 21.50
N SER A 83 3.72 15.24 21.20
CA SER A 83 2.67 15.59 22.17
C SER A 83 2.01 14.40 22.86
N TRP A 84 2.17 13.18 22.35
CA TRP A 84 1.52 11.99 22.91
C TRP A 84 2.43 11.18 23.84
N GLU A 85 1.81 10.26 24.60
CA GLU A 85 2.52 9.31 25.44
C GLU A 85 3.58 8.54 24.65
N ILE A 86 4.75 8.34 25.27
CA ILE A 86 5.95 7.80 24.62
C ILE A 86 5.71 6.45 23.93
N ARG A 87 4.86 5.59 24.48
CA ARG A 87 4.54 4.28 23.89
C ARG A 87 3.82 4.43 22.54
N LEU A 88 2.83 5.31 22.46
CA LEU A 88 2.09 5.57 21.22
C LEU A 88 2.92 6.40 20.23
N ALA A 89 3.69 7.36 20.74
CA ALA A 89 4.63 8.14 19.94
C ALA A 89 5.62 7.23 19.20
N ILE A 90 6.31 6.33 19.91
CA ILE A 90 7.32 5.44 19.32
C ILE A 90 6.68 4.25 18.58
N GLY A 91 5.59 3.69 19.11
CA GLY A 91 4.97 2.49 18.56
C GLY A 91 4.07 2.73 17.35
N THR A 92 3.53 3.95 17.20
CA THR A 92 2.51 4.26 16.18
C THR A 92 2.87 5.48 15.35
N TRP A 93 3.02 6.65 15.99
CA TRP A 93 3.12 7.92 15.28
C TRP A 93 4.45 8.10 14.55
N LEU A 94 5.56 7.78 15.21
CA LEU A 94 6.90 7.90 14.64
C LEU A 94 7.09 6.96 13.43
N PRO A 95 6.78 5.66 13.49
CA PRO A 95 6.86 4.78 12.32
C PRO A 95 5.96 5.26 11.17
N THR A 96 4.76 5.74 11.48
CA THR A 96 3.81 6.27 10.50
C THR A 96 4.32 7.53 9.81
N ALA A 97 4.98 8.44 10.53
CA ALA A 97 5.65 9.60 9.96
C ALA A 97 6.85 9.21 9.10
N VAL A 98 7.75 8.37 9.64
CA VAL A 98 8.99 7.95 8.96
C VAL A 98 8.67 7.25 7.64
N ILE A 99 7.71 6.32 7.64
CA ILE A 99 7.40 5.56 6.43
C ILE A 99 6.81 6.43 5.31
N PHE A 100 6.13 7.54 5.64
CA PHE A 100 5.66 8.50 4.64
C PHE A 100 6.84 9.12 3.88
N PHE A 101 7.81 9.68 4.61
CA PHE A 101 8.97 10.35 4.01
C PHE A 101 9.89 9.37 3.31
N VAL A 102 10.09 8.17 3.87
CA VAL A 102 10.85 7.10 3.20
C VAL A 102 10.17 6.68 1.90
N ALA A 103 8.85 6.45 1.93
CA ALA A 103 8.10 6.09 0.72
C ALA A 103 8.17 7.19 -0.34
N LEU A 104 7.97 8.44 0.05
CA LEU A 104 8.08 9.60 -0.85
C LEU A 104 9.48 9.68 -1.47
N ALA A 105 10.55 9.53 -0.69
CA ALA A 105 11.92 9.55 -1.18
C ALA A 105 12.19 8.43 -2.21
N ILE A 106 11.70 7.22 -1.95
CA ILE A 106 11.84 6.09 -2.87
C ILE A 106 11.04 6.31 -4.16
N ILE A 107 9.82 6.86 -4.06
CA ILE A 107 8.99 7.21 -5.23
C ILE A 107 9.71 8.24 -6.09
N LEU A 108 10.24 9.32 -5.48
CA LEU A 108 11.01 10.35 -6.18
C LEU A 108 12.28 9.77 -6.83
N TYR A 109 13.00 8.90 -6.12
CA TYR A 109 14.12 8.17 -6.69
C TYR A 109 13.72 7.31 -7.90
N SER A 110 12.48 6.82 -7.95
CA SER A 110 12.02 5.92 -8.99
C SER A 110 11.48 6.60 -10.25
N ILE A 111 11.26 7.92 -10.26
CA ILE A 111 10.60 8.68 -11.36
C ILE A 111 11.24 8.45 -12.74
N ASN A 112 12.56 8.23 -12.81
CA ASN A 112 13.28 7.98 -14.07
C ASN A 112 13.89 6.56 -14.14
N ARG A 113 13.47 5.67 -13.25
CA ARG A 113 14.03 4.30 -13.12
C ARG A 113 12.97 3.22 -13.27
N LEU A 114 11.70 3.56 -13.04
CA LEU A 114 10.55 2.71 -13.25
C LEU A 114 9.62 3.34 -14.31
N PRO A 115 8.71 2.56 -14.91
CA PRO A 115 7.69 3.11 -15.78
C PRO A 115 6.91 4.23 -15.09
N ILE A 116 6.62 5.32 -15.82
CA ILE A 116 5.91 6.49 -15.28
C ILE A 116 4.55 6.13 -14.67
N SER A 117 3.89 5.09 -15.20
CA SER A 117 2.64 4.58 -14.65
C SER A 117 2.80 4.06 -13.22
N TYR A 118 3.94 3.46 -12.88
CA TYR A 118 4.20 2.92 -11.55
C TYR A 118 4.47 4.03 -10.53
N THR A 119 5.23 5.06 -10.93
CA THR A 119 5.54 6.19 -10.05
C THR A 119 4.31 7.08 -9.85
N ALA A 120 3.50 7.31 -10.90
CA ALA A 120 2.23 8.00 -10.79
C ALA A 120 1.24 7.24 -9.89
N TYR A 121 1.09 5.92 -10.09
CA TYR A 121 0.29 5.07 -9.20
C TYR A 121 0.77 5.15 -7.75
N SER A 122 2.08 5.09 -7.53
CA SER A 122 2.66 5.14 -6.18
C SER A 122 2.40 6.46 -5.48
N PHE A 123 2.50 7.56 -6.22
CA PHE A 123 2.22 8.88 -5.69
C PHE A 123 0.74 9.00 -5.29
N ALA A 124 -0.18 8.62 -6.19
CA ALA A 124 -1.61 8.61 -5.88
C ALA A 124 -1.95 7.71 -4.68
N TYR A 125 -1.37 6.51 -4.64
CA TYR A 125 -1.55 5.56 -3.54
C TYR A 125 -1.05 6.14 -2.20
N LEU A 126 0.13 6.75 -2.18
CA LEU A 126 0.69 7.37 -0.97
C LEU A 126 -0.23 8.46 -0.44
N LEU A 127 -0.69 9.39 -1.30
CA LEU A 127 -1.55 10.50 -0.88
C LEU A 127 -2.89 9.99 -0.34
N ILE A 128 -3.56 9.10 -1.07
CA ILE A 128 -4.87 8.56 -0.66
C ILE A 128 -4.76 7.74 0.63
N SER A 129 -3.70 6.94 0.78
CA SER A 129 -3.49 6.12 1.98
C SER A 129 -3.23 6.94 3.24
N TYR A 130 -2.79 8.20 3.07
CA TYR A 130 -2.53 9.15 4.15
C TYR A 130 -3.64 10.19 4.35
N SER A 131 -4.74 10.10 3.59
CA SER A 131 -5.93 10.94 3.77
C SER A 131 -6.85 10.57 4.95
N PRO A 132 -6.81 9.38 5.59
CA PRO A 132 -7.57 9.14 6.82
C PRO A 132 -7.07 9.98 8.00
N SER A 133 -7.97 10.69 8.69
CA SER A 133 -7.64 11.56 9.83
C SER A 133 -7.14 10.80 11.08
N TRP A 134 -7.49 9.52 11.21
CA TRP A 134 -7.07 8.65 12.30
C TRP A 134 -6.24 7.46 11.81
N LEU A 135 -5.08 7.77 11.23
CA LEU A 135 -4.22 6.79 10.58
C LEU A 135 -3.26 6.08 11.55
N LEU A 136 -3.73 4.99 12.16
CA LEU A 136 -2.93 4.17 13.10
C LEU A 136 -1.99 3.17 12.42
N SER A 137 -2.31 2.74 11.20
CA SER A 137 -1.65 1.60 10.53
C SER A 137 -1.04 1.94 9.18
N ALA A 138 -0.53 3.16 8.97
CA ALA A 138 0.03 3.57 7.68
C ALA A 138 1.13 2.63 7.15
N PRO A 139 2.06 2.10 7.99
CA PRO A 139 3.08 1.17 7.52
C PRO A 139 2.49 -0.06 6.83
N ARG A 140 1.34 -0.56 7.31
CA ARG A 140 0.64 -1.69 6.68
C ARG A 140 0.15 -1.37 5.27
N TYR A 141 -0.31 -0.15 5.03
CA TYR A 141 -0.75 0.26 3.69
C TYR A 141 0.44 0.36 2.73
N MET A 142 1.59 0.86 3.21
CA MET A 142 2.80 0.92 2.38
C MET A 142 3.31 -0.46 1.97
N LEU A 143 3.03 -1.52 2.75
CA LEU A 143 3.35 -2.89 2.36
C LEU A 143 2.57 -3.40 1.14
N ALA A 144 1.41 -2.81 0.82
CA ALA A 144 0.65 -3.16 -0.39
C ALA A 144 1.09 -2.35 -1.62
N LEU A 145 1.96 -1.35 -1.45
CA LEU A 145 2.46 -0.53 -2.54
C LEU A 145 3.63 -1.22 -3.26
N PHE A 146 3.31 -2.16 -4.15
CA PHE A 146 4.33 -3.00 -4.81
C PHE A 146 5.51 -2.23 -5.47
N PRO A 147 5.34 -1.06 -6.13
CA PRO A 147 6.46 -0.37 -6.76
C PRO A 147 7.46 0.19 -5.75
N LEU A 148 7.05 0.37 -4.48
CA LEU A 148 7.95 0.78 -3.42
C LEU A 148 9.09 -0.22 -3.25
N PHE A 149 8.79 -1.52 -3.32
CA PHE A 149 9.79 -2.59 -3.25
C PHE A 149 10.67 -2.65 -4.49
N MET A 150 10.12 -2.34 -5.67
CA MET A 150 10.92 -2.22 -6.89
C MET A 150 11.95 -1.08 -6.76
N GLY A 151 11.52 0.07 -6.24
CA GLY A 151 12.41 1.21 -5.95
C GLY A 151 13.48 0.88 -4.92
N LEU A 152 13.13 0.16 -3.85
CA LEU A 152 14.08 -0.35 -2.85
C LEU A 152 15.10 -1.30 -3.48
N ALA A 153 14.66 -2.24 -4.31
CA ALA A 153 15.55 -3.18 -5.00
C ALA A 153 16.56 -2.45 -5.90
N LEU A 154 16.11 -1.44 -6.66
CA LEU A 154 16.99 -0.60 -7.47
C LEU A 154 18.00 0.19 -6.63
N LEU A 155 17.61 0.64 -5.44
CA LEU A 155 18.49 1.34 -4.51
C LEU A 155 19.55 0.39 -3.92
N SER A 156 19.12 -0.80 -3.48
CA SER A 156 20.00 -1.85 -2.95
C SER A 156 21.00 -2.35 -3.98
N GLN A 157 20.58 -2.56 -5.23
CA GLN A 157 21.48 -2.95 -6.32
C GLN A 157 22.58 -1.91 -6.57
N ARG A 158 22.23 -0.61 -6.48
CA ARG A 158 23.18 0.49 -6.68
C ARG A 158 24.12 0.67 -5.49
N TYR A 159 23.63 0.51 -4.27
CA TYR A 159 24.38 0.77 -3.04
C TYR A 159 24.46 -0.49 -2.18
N LYS A 160 25.45 -1.34 -2.42
CA LYS A 160 25.64 -2.61 -1.71
C LYS A 160 25.81 -2.48 -0.19
N ARG A 161 26.27 -1.33 0.31
CA ARG A 161 26.28 -1.05 1.75
C ARG A 161 24.86 -0.84 2.31
N PHE A 162 24.00 -0.14 1.57
CA PHE A 162 22.60 0.07 1.94
C PHE A 162 21.85 -1.26 1.99
N GLU A 163 22.05 -2.13 1.00
CA GLU A 163 21.49 -3.49 0.98
C GLU A 163 21.81 -4.26 2.28
N LYS A 164 23.10 -4.33 2.64
CA LYS A 164 23.53 -5.00 3.88
C LYS A 164 22.91 -4.40 5.14
N VAL A 165 22.86 -3.07 5.24
CA VAL A 165 22.28 -2.39 6.40
C VAL A 165 20.78 -2.66 6.49
N LEU A 166 20.07 -2.62 5.37
CA LEU A 166 18.65 -2.92 5.28
C LEU A 166 18.36 -4.35 5.72
N ASP A 167 19.08 -5.34 5.17
CA ASP A 167 18.89 -6.75 5.50
C ASP A 167 19.14 -7.03 6.99
N ILE A 168 20.25 -6.53 7.53
CA ILE A 168 20.57 -6.67 8.96
C ILE A 168 19.47 -6.03 9.81
N SER A 169 19.02 -4.84 9.43
CA SER A 169 17.97 -4.11 10.17
C SER A 169 16.64 -4.87 10.14
N LEU A 170 16.23 -5.43 8.99
CA LEU A 170 15.01 -6.23 8.87
C LEU A 170 15.08 -7.50 9.71
N VAL A 171 16.22 -8.21 9.70
CA VAL A 171 16.42 -9.41 10.52
C VAL A 171 16.36 -9.08 12.01
N LEU A 172 17.02 -8.00 12.44
CA LEU A 172 16.99 -7.58 13.85
C LEU A 172 15.59 -7.16 14.29
N LEU A 173 14.86 -6.41 13.47
CA LEU A 173 13.49 -6.01 13.75
C LEU A 173 12.54 -7.22 13.81
N LEU A 174 12.70 -8.20 12.92
CA LEU A 174 11.92 -9.44 12.93
C LEU A 174 12.22 -10.29 14.17
N ALA A 175 13.49 -10.40 14.55
CA ALA A 175 13.89 -11.10 15.77
C ALA A 175 13.32 -10.42 17.02
N LEU A 176 13.43 -9.09 17.10
CA LEU A 176 12.87 -8.30 18.19
C LEU A 176 11.35 -8.45 18.28
N TYR A 177 10.65 -8.34 17.15
CA TYR A 177 9.21 -8.59 17.06
C TYR A 177 8.85 -9.99 17.57
N SER A 178 9.59 -11.02 17.12
CA SER A 178 9.35 -12.41 17.53
C SER A 178 9.56 -12.59 19.04
N ILE A 179 10.64 -12.03 19.60
CA ILE A 179 10.91 -12.09 21.05
C ILE A 179 9.77 -11.43 21.82
N PHE A 180 9.36 -10.22 21.45
CA PHE A 180 8.25 -9.56 22.12
C PHE A 180 6.94 -10.34 21.98
N PHE A 181 6.66 -10.88 20.80
CA PHE A 181 5.47 -11.69 20.56
C PHE A 181 5.42 -12.96 21.42
N PHE A 182 6.56 -13.60 21.72
CA PHE A 182 6.61 -14.77 22.59
C PHE A 182 6.70 -14.43 24.08
N GLN A 183 7.33 -13.32 24.45
CA GLN A 183 7.44 -12.87 25.85
C GLN A 183 6.13 -12.29 26.37
N SER A 184 5.36 -11.64 25.50
CA SER A 184 3.98 -11.31 25.79
C SER A 184 3.11 -12.53 25.51
N ILE A 185 2.73 -13.27 26.56
CA ILE A 185 1.54 -14.14 26.54
C ILE A 185 0.33 -13.22 26.32
N VAL A 186 0.16 -12.87 25.05
CA VAL A 186 -0.95 -12.30 24.27
C VAL A 186 -2.05 -11.55 25.04
N PHE A 187 -2.06 -10.23 24.85
CA PHE A 187 -3.07 -9.19 25.14
C PHE A 187 -3.39 -8.86 26.62
#